data_AF-A0A7Y3MNM6-F1
#
_entry.id   AF-A0A7Y3MNM6-F1
#
_cell.length_a   1.000
_cell.length_b   1.000
_cell.length_c   1.000
_cell.angle_alpha   90.00
_cell.angle_beta   90.00
_cell.angle_gamma   90.00
#
_symmetry.space_group_name_H-M   'P 1'
#
loop_
_entity.id
_entity.type
_entity.pdbx_description
1 polymer ?
#
loop_
_entity_poly.entity_id
_entity_poly.type
_entity_poly.pdbx_seq_one_letter_code
_entity_poly.pdbx_strand_id
1 'polypeptide(L)'
;MKNLLILFCLTMATTVLNAQTTGQVASYNANTADGGVSDALYKYALGSISDADNKTKGFDDSIEGSPYMSNNFSQTSIYYGDEKEGDLFYRYNAYNEEIEIKQQNLIDEPIRALGRDKKIKIMVNGKPMSFKTFIDKNGNTKNGYLTLIKDGEFKLYKRLNVTFKEAKKAPNSFVKGVPARFTQFTEYYLEVDGGNRIDELEMNNKKLINLVTDDKQSALKKYLKENKIKLKDESDIHQVINFLNS
;
A
#
# COMPACT_ATOMS: atom_id res chain seq x y z
N MET A 1 -32.83 -74.92 -33.06
CA MET A 1 -31.70 -74.64 -33.97
C MET A 1 -31.70 -73.15 -34.32
N LYS A 2 -30.50 -72.56 -34.32
CA LYS A 2 -30.11 -71.19 -34.69
C LYS A 2 -30.20 -70.10 -33.62
N ASN A 3 -29.00 -69.80 -33.10
CA ASN A 3 -28.58 -68.57 -32.42
C ASN A 3 -28.61 -67.37 -33.38
N LEU A 4 -28.91 -66.18 -32.85
CA LEU A 4 -28.33 -64.88 -33.29
C LEU A 4 -28.69 -63.82 -32.22
N LEU A 5 -27.82 -63.47 -31.27
CA LEU A 5 -26.73 -62.48 -31.28
C LEU A 5 -27.14 -61.01 -31.54
N ILE A 6 -27.17 -60.25 -30.44
CA ILE A 6 -26.66 -58.88 -30.20
C ILE A 6 -27.24 -57.72 -31.05
N LEU A 7 -27.84 -56.72 -30.39
CA LEU A 7 -27.38 -55.34 -30.53
C LEU A 7 -27.72 -54.43 -29.33
N PHE A 8 -26.74 -53.60 -29.04
CA PHE A 8 -26.53 -52.65 -27.96
C PHE A 8 -27.19 -51.29 -28.28
N CYS A 9 -27.32 -50.43 -27.25
CA CYS A 9 -27.37 -48.95 -27.25
C CYS A 9 -28.68 -48.20 -26.95
N LEU A 10 -28.49 -47.21 -26.04
CA LEU A 10 -29.14 -45.89 -25.89
C LEU A 10 -30.61 -45.90 -25.41
N THR A 11 -31.07 -45.12 -24.43
CA THR A 11 -30.53 -44.04 -23.60
C THR A 11 -31.62 -43.73 -22.57
N MET A 12 -31.33 -43.78 -21.28
CA MET A 12 -32.21 -43.24 -20.24
C MET A 12 -31.55 -41.97 -19.71
N ALA A 13 -31.96 -40.82 -20.25
CA ALA A 13 -31.56 -39.52 -19.72
C ALA A 13 -32.46 -39.19 -18.52
N THR A 14 -31.99 -39.53 -17.32
CA THR A 14 -32.54 -38.97 -16.08
C THR A 14 -31.83 -37.66 -15.79
N THR A 15 -32.55 -36.56 -15.90
CA THR A 15 -32.13 -35.26 -15.38
C THR A 15 -32.15 -35.31 -13.85
N VAL A 16 -30.99 -35.22 -13.23
CA VAL A 16 -30.86 -34.88 -11.81
C VAL A 16 -30.14 -33.54 -11.71
N LEU A 17 -30.94 -32.52 -11.39
CA LEU A 17 -30.47 -31.28 -10.80
C LEU A 17 -29.88 -31.61 -9.43
N ASN A 18 -28.58 -31.32 -9.25
CA ASN A 18 -28.02 -31.11 -7.92
C ASN A 18 -27.66 -29.63 -7.81
N ALA A 19 -28.43 -28.94 -6.98
CA ALA A 19 -28.00 -27.73 -6.30
C ALA A 19 -27.51 -28.12 -4.90
N GLN A 20 -26.70 -27.23 -4.30
CA GLN A 20 -26.09 -27.23 -2.95
C GLN A 20 -24.70 -27.87 -2.85
N THR A 21 -23.72 -27.39 -2.07
CA THR A 21 -23.34 -26.09 -1.47
C THR A 21 -21.93 -26.30 -0.90
N THR A 22 -21.17 -25.21 -0.75
CA THR A 22 -20.17 -24.95 0.32
C THR A 22 -19.00 -25.91 0.56
N GLY A 23 -17.79 -25.33 0.45
CA GLY A 23 -16.74 -25.54 1.46
C GLY A 23 -15.93 -26.81 1.33
N GLN A 24 -15.04 -26.88 0.33
CA GLN A 24 -13.83 -27.68 0.49
C GLN A 24 -12.68 -26.76 0.92
N VAL A 25 -12.35 -26.84 2.21
CA VAL A 25 -11.04 -26.42 2.73
C VAL A 25 -10.01 -27.34 2.09
N ALA A 26 -9.12 -26.76 1.30
CA ALA A 26 -8.04 -27.51 0.70
C ALA A 26 -6.96 -27.76 1.76
N SER A 27 -6.88 -29.01 2.24
CA SER A 27 -5.77 -29.47 3.07
C SER A 27 -4.57 -29.76 2.18
N TYR A 28 -3.45 -29.07 2.39
CA TYR A 28 -2.21 -29.33 1.66
C TYR A 28 -1.04 -29.59 2.62
N ASN A 29 -0.28 -30.63 2.28
CA ASN A 29 0.92 -31.05 2.97
C ASN A 29 2.02 -29.98 2.87
N ALA A 30 2.47 -29.49 4.02
CA ALA A 30 3.66 -28.66 4.15
C ALA A 30 4.90 -29.55 3.97
N ASN A 31 5.59 -29.40 2.83
CA ASN A 31 6.98 -29.84 2.66
C ASN A 31 7.63 -29.01 1.55
N THR A 32 7.96 -27.76 1.86
CA THR A 32 9.02 -27.03 1.16
C THR A 32 9.92 -26.40 2.22
N ALA A 33 11.11 -26.97 2.33
CA ALA A 33 12.20 -26.47 3.15
C ALA A 33 12.88 -25.29 2.44
N ASP A 34 12.18 -24.16 2.40
CA ASP A 34 12.78 -22.85 2.19
C ASP A 34 11.82 -21.85 2.81
N GLY A 35 12.32 -20.82 3.48
CA GLY A 35 11.54 -19.83 4.25
C GLY A 35 10.68 -18.91 3.38
N GLY A 36 10.16 -19.42 2.26
CA GLY A 36 9.23 -18.76 1.37
C GLY A 36 7.88 -18.57 2.02
N VAL A 37 7.19 -17.52 1.58
CA VAL A 37 5.82 -17.22 1.98
C VAL A 37 4.98 -18.49 1.85
N SER A 38 4.20 -18.84 2.88
CA SER A 38 3.28 -19.99 2.77
C SER A 38 2.45 -19.80 1.49
N ASP A 39 2.47 -20.77 0.58
CA ASP A 39 1.84 -20.63 -0.75
C ASP A 39 0.36 -20.19 -0.65
N ALA A 40 -0.29 -20.55 0.46
CA ALA A 40 -1.64 -20.11 0.83
C ALA A 40 -1.74 -18.61 1.11
N LEU A 41 -0.85 -18.02 1.92
CA LEU A 41 -0.91 -16.59 2.18
C LEU A 41 -0.32 -15.77 1.03
N TYR A 42 0.68 -16.29 0.31
CA TYR A 42 1.09 -15.65 -0.93
C TYR A 42 -0.14 -15.46 -1.83
N LYS A 43 -0.92 -16.52 -2.06
CA LYS A 43 -2.18 -16.48 -2.83
C LYS A 43 -3.26 -15.56 -2.24
N TYR A 44 -3.39 -15.50 -0.91
CA TYR A 44 -4.36 -14.61 -0.25
C TYR A 44 -3.95 -13.13 -0.32
N ALA A 45 -2.66 -12.85 -0.23
CA ALA A 45 -2.09 -11.51 -0.36
C ALA A 45 -2.07 -11.01 -1.81
N LEU A 46 -2.35 -11.88 -2.81
CA LEU A 46 -2.54 -11.44 -4.18
C LEU A 46 -3.89 -10.72 -4.32
N GLY A 47 -3.82 -9.45 -4.74
CA GLY A 47 -4.93 -8.84 -5.46
C GLY A 47 -5.15 -9.51 -6.81
N SER A 48 -6.09 -9.00 -7.61
CA SER A 48 -6.21 -9.43 -9.01
C SER A 48 -4.86 -9.35 -9.70
N ILE A 49 -4.60 -10.24 -10.68
CA ILE A 49 -3.52 -10.03 -11.65
C ILE A 49 -3.79 -8.65 -12.23
N SER A 50 -3.05 -7.69 -11.74
CA SER A 50 -3.21 -6.32 -12.14
C SER A 50 -2.84 -6.26 -13.61
N ASP A 51 -3.64 -5.54 -14.37
CA ASP A 51 -3.20 -4.78 -15.53
C ASP A 51 -2.06 -3.78 -15.18
N ALA A 52 -1.21 -4.03 -14.17
CA ALA A 52 -0.07 -3.17 -13.81
C ALA A 52 0.86 -2.98 -15.00
N ASP A 53 1.03 -4.04 -15.80
CA ASP A 53 1.76 -3.99 -17.05
C ASP A 53 1.08 -3.04 -18.07
N ASN A 54 -0.26 -2.98 -18.10
CA ASN A 54 -1.01 -2.08 -18.98
C ASN A 54 -1.12 -0.63 -18.44
N LYS A 55 -1.16 -0.42 -17.12
CA LYS A 55 -1.19 0.90 -16.49
C LYS A 55 0.13 1.67 -16.65
N THR A 56 1.23 0.95 -16.86
CA THR A 56 2.57 1.54 -17.01
C THR A 56 2.96 1.73 -18.48
N LYS A 57 2.38 0.95 -19.41
CA LYS A 57 2.60 1.03 -20.86
C LYS A 57 2.16 2.35 -21.52
N GLY A 58 1.53 3.26 -20.79
CA GLY A 58 1.13 4.59 -21.28
C GLY A 58 2.13 5.72 -21.03
N PHE A 59 3.23 5.45 -20.31
CA PHE A 59 4.22 6.46 -19.96
C PHE A 59 5.52 6.17 -20.70
N ASP A 60 5.91 7.06 -21.62
CA ASP A 60 7.20 6.97 -22.32
C ASP A 60 8.31 7.67 -21.52
N ASP A 61 9.56 7.51 -21.98
CA ASP A 61 10.75 8.10 -21.35
C ASP A 61 10.77 9.65 -21.43
N SER A 62 9.80 10.30 -22.10
CA SER A 62 9.72 11.75 -22.20
C SER A 62 9.05 12.41 -20.98
N ILE A 63 8.45 11.61 -20.10
CA ILE A 63 7.77 12.08 -18.89
C ILE A 63 8.78 12.27 -17.76
N GLU A 64 8.82 13.48 -17.20
CA GLU A 64 9.74 13.76 -16.09
C GLU A 64 9.23 13.16 -14.77
N GLY A 65 10.13 12.60 -13.97
CA GLY A 65 9.82 12.04 -12.65
C GLY A 65 9.36 10.58 -12.70
N SER A 66 8.73 10.11 -11.62
CA SER A 66 8.26 8.73 -11.53
C SER A 66 6.96 8.61 -10.74
N PRO A 67 6.04 7.70 -11.13
CA PRO A 67 4.88 7.34 -10.32
C PRO A 67 5.26 6.49 -9.08
N TYR A 68 6.50 6.02 -9.02
CA TYR A 68 6.98 5.10 -8.00
C TYR A 68 7.81 5.79 -6.90
N MET A 69 7.77 5.22 -5.70
CA MET A 69 8.73 5.54 -4.63
C MET A 69 10.15 5.15 -5.02
N SER A 70 10.29 4.02 -5.71
CA SER A 70 11.52 3.53 -6.33
C SER A 70 11.12 2.79 -7.60
N ASN A 71 11.82 3.06 -8.70
CA ASN A 71 11.58 2.35 -9.97
C ASN A 71 11.95 0.87 -9.88
N ASN A 72 12.90 0.54 -9.00
CA ASN A 72 13.40 -0.81 -8.78
C ASN A 72 12.61 -1.50 -7.68
N PHE A 73 12.43 -2.81 -7.87
CA PHE A 73 11.95 -3.70 -6.82
C PHE A 73 13.01 -3.86 -5.73
N SER A 74 12.57 -3.75 -4.47
CA SER A 74 13.39 -3.95 -3.28
C SER A 74 12.88 -5.16 -2.50
N GLN A 75 13.77 -5.87 -1.81
CA GLN A 75 13.35 -6.95 -0.92
C GLN A 75 12.60 -6.40 0.30
N THR A 76 11.59 -7.12 0.77
CA THR A 76 10.84 -6.82 1.99
C THR A 76 10.31 -8.09 2.62
N SER A 77 9.97 -8.01 3.90
CA SER A 77 9.19 -9.03 4.61
C SER A 77 7.72 -8.62 4.64
N ILE A 78 6.83 -9.57 4.35
CA ILE A 78 5.38 -9.43 4.47
C ILE A 78 4.91 -10.07 5.78
N TYR A 79 3.91 -9.45 6.40
CA TYR A 79 3.28 -9.89 7.63
C TYR A 79 1.76 -9.82 7.50
N TYR A 80 1.07 -10.73 8.19
CA TYR A 80 -0.37 -10.66 8.42
C TYR A 80 -0.64 -10.51 9.92
N GLY A 81 -1.16 -9.36 10.33
CA GLY A 81 -1.17 -8.99 11.74
C GLY A 81 0.26 -8.84 12.26
N ASP A 82 0.68 -9.68 13.20
CA ASP A 82 2.02 -9.70 13.78
C ASP A 82 2.86 -10.90 13.36
N GLU A 83 2.29 -11.82 12.59
CA GLU A 83 2.99 -13.01 12.10
C GLU A 83 3.78 -12.67 10.83
N LYS A 84 5.07 -13.05 10.81
CA LYS A 84 5.89 -12.94 9.59
C LYS A 84 5.49 -14.07 8.67
N GLU A 85 5.09 -13.69 7.48
CA GLU A 85 4.58 -14.63 6.49
C GLU A 85 5.65 -15.07 5.51
N GLY A 86 6.60 -14.19 5.18
CA GLY A 86 7.76 -14.52 4.38
C GLY A 86 8.41 -13.28 3.78
N ASP A 87 9.29 -13.49 2.80
CA ASP A 87 10.03 -12.45 2.10
C ASP A 87 9.64 -12.41 0.62
N LEU A 88 9.59 -11.21 0.05
CA LEU A 88 9.23 -10.96 -1.35
C LEU A 88 9.90 -9.68 -1.86
N PHE A 89 9.74 -9.38 -3.14
CA PHE A 89 10.16 -8.13 -3.74
C PHE A 89 8.97 -7.20 -3.94
N TYR A 90 9.13 -5.92 -3.62
CA TYR A 90 8.07 -4.92 -3.79
C TYR A 90 8.59 -3.64 -4.46
N ARG A 91 7.67 -2.90 -5.09
CA ARG A 91 7.81 -1.47 -5.37
C ARG A 91 6.48 -0.78 -5.13
N TYR A 92 6.52 0.48 -4.71
CA TYR A 92 5.30 1.22 -4.39
C TYR A 92 4.95 2.22 -5.50
N ASN A 93 3.82 1.99 -6.19
CA ASN A 93 3.22 2.90 -7.16
C ASN A 93 2.34 3.91 -6.42
N ALA A 94 2.96 5.02 -6.02
CA ALA A 94 2.33 6.06 -5.23
C ALA A 94 1.31 6.90 -6.03
N TYR A 95 1.36 6.86 -7.36
CA TYR A 95 0.33 7.46 -8.21
C TYR A 95 -0.98 6.65 -8.20
N ASN A 96 -0.86 5.31 -8.26
CA ASN A 96 -2.02 4.40 -8.27
C ASN A 96 -2.45 3.89 -6.88
N GLU A 97 -1.72 4.25 -5.81
CA GLU A 97 -1.88 3.72 -4.45
C GLU A 97 -1.87 2.19 -4.44
N GLU A 98 -0.82 1.61 -5.04
CA GLU A 98 -0.68 0.17 -5.24
C GLU A 98 0.74 -0.27 -4.88
N ILE A 99 0.86 -1.32 -4.07
CA ILE A 99 2.14 -2.01 -3.86
C ILE A 99 2.19 -3.15 -4.88
N GLU A 100 3.18 -3.09 -5.75
CA GLU A 100 3.45 -4.12 -6.76
C GLU A 100 4.45 -5.11 -6.16
N ILE A 101 4.19 -6.41 -6.30
CA ILE A 101 4.97 -7.49 -5.69
C ILE A 101 5.41 -8.55 -6.71
N LYS A 102 6.55 -9.18 -6.40
CA LYS A 102 7.10 -10.39 -7.04
C LYS A 102 7.64 -11.35 -5.97
N GLN A 103 7.54 -12.66 -6.17
CA GLN A 103 8.22 -13.67 -5.34
C GLN A 103 9.73 -13.59 -5.55
N GLN A 104 10.17 -13.53 -6.80
CA GLN A 104 11.58 -13.45 -7.18
C GLN A 104 11.81 -12.20 -8.02
N ASN A 105 13.04 -11.66 -7.98
CA ASN A 105 13.38 -10.48 -8.77
C ASN A 105 13.81 -10.87 -10.20
N LEU A 106 12.96 -11.63 -10.90
CA LEU A 106 13.19 -12.04 -12.27
C LEU A 106 12.47 -11.11 -13.25
N ILE A 107 13.08 -10.91 -14.42
CA ILE A 107 12.54 -10.00 -15.44
C ILE A 107 11.18 -10.49 -15.97
N ASP A 108 11.06 -11.79 -16.20
CA ASP A 108 9.86 -12.42 -16.78
C ASP A 108 8.80 -12.79 -15.72
N GLU A 109 9.06 -12.56 -14.44
CA GLU A 109 8.05 -12.82 -13.41
C GLU A 109 6.92 -11.79 -13.49
N PRO A 110 5.66 -12.22 -13.59
CA PRO A 110 4.52 -11.31 -13.68
C PRO A 110 4.37 -10.50 -12.39
N ILE A 111 4.14 -9.20 -12.57
CA ILE A 111 3.87 -8.27 -11.46
C ILE A 111 2.44 -8.50 -10.95
N ARG A 112 2.28 -8.52 -9.63
CA ARG A 112 0.97 -8.60 -8.98
C ARG A 112 0.76 -7.42 -8.03
N ALA A 113 -0.49 -7.05 -7.80
CA ALA A 113 -0.85 -6.10 -6.76
C ALA A 113 -0.93 -6.81 -5.41
N LEU A 114 -0.41 -6.17 -4.35
CA LEU A 114 -0.68 -6.57 -2.98
C LEU A 114 -2.14 -6.24 -2.63
N GLY A 115 -2.83 -7.20 -1.99
CA GLY A 115 -4.18 -7.02 -1.49
C GLY A 115 -4.28 -5.85 -0.50
N ARG A 116 -5.34 -5.03 -0.62
CA ARG A 116 -5.62 -3.87 0.24
C ARG A 116 -6.27 -4.27 1.57
N ASP A 117 -5.69 -5.25 2.26
CA ASP A 117 -6.12 -5.67 3.59
C ASP A 117 -5.37 -4.85 4.66
N LYS A 118 -6.10 -4.31 5.64
CA LYS A 118 -5.53 -3.50 6.73
C LYS A 118 -4.62 -4.32 7.67
N LYS A 119 -4.74 -5.65 7.66
CA LYS A 119 -3.88 -6.57 8.42
C LYS A 119 -2.58 -6.88 7.71
N ILE A 120 -2.47 -6.63 6.41
CA ILE A 120 -1.24 -6.85 5.67
C ILE A 120 -0.31 -5.66 5.90
N LYS A 121 0.94 -5.95 6.28
CA LYS A 121 2.01 -4.96 6.37
C LYS A 121 3.29 -5.48 5.71
N ILE A 122 4.01 -4.59 5.04
CA ILE A 122 5.37 -4.85 4.51
C ILE A 122 6.39 -4.00 5.25
N MET A 123 7.65 -4.41 5.25
CA MET A 123 8.74 -3.67 5.90
C MET A 123 9.51 -2.83 4.88
N VAL A 124 9.39 -1.51 4.97
CA VAL A 124 10.07 -0.53 4.12
C VAL A 124 11.20 0.11 4.93
N ASN A 125 12.45 -0.24 4.61
CA ASN A 125 13.63 0.23 5.35
C ASN A 125 13.52 0.01 6.86
N GLY A 126 13.04 -1.18 7.25
CA GLY A 126 12.83 -1.54 8.66
C GLY A 126 11.58 -0.94 9.31
N LYS A 127 10.73 -0.22 8.57
CA LYS A 127 9.50 0.40 9.08
C LYS A 127 8.24 -0.22 8.46
N PRO A 128 7.18 -0.48 9.23
CA PRO A 128 6.00 -1.13 8.67
C PRO A 128 5.18 -0.14 7.83
N MET A 129 4.85 -0.55 6.61
CA MET A 129 3.91 0.13 5.71
C MET A 129 2.66 -0.73 5.54
N SER A 130 1.48 -0.14 5.71
CA SER A 130 0.19 -0.86 5.67
C SER A 130 -0.91 0.01 5.08
N PHE A 131 -1.99 -0.63 4.60
CA PHE A 131 -3.15 0.07 4.06
C PHE A 131 -4.01 0.64 5.19
N LYS A 132 -4.26 1.95 5.17
CA LYS A 132 -4.94 2.70 6.24
C LYS A 132 -6.03 3.60 5.67
N THR A 133 -6.97 3.98 6.53
CA THR A 133 -7.95 5.03 6.28
C THR A 133 -7.52 6.28 7.06
N PHE A 134 -7.46 7.43 6.40
CA PHE A 134 -6.97 8.67 6.99
C PHE A 134 -7.74 9.88 6.46
N ILE A 135 -7.58 11.03 7.10
CA ILE A 135 -8.23 12.30 6.78
C ILE A 135 -7.18 13.26 6.21
N ASP A 136 -7.41 13.75 4.99
CA ASP A 136 -6.53 14.76 4.38
C ASP A 136 -6.73 16.15 5.01
N LYS A 137 -5.85 17.11 4.69
CA LYS A 137 -5.90 18.50 5.17
C LYS A 137 -7.20 19.24 4.86
N ASN A 138 -7.98 18.75 3.88
CA ASN A 138 -9.27 19.31 3.50
C ASN A 138 -10.43 18.63 4.25
N GLY A 139 -10.16 17.66 5.12
CA GLY A 139 -11.17 16.91 5.86
C GLY A 139 -11.75 15.71 5.10
N ASN A 140 -11.19 15.33 3.95
CA ASN A 140 -11.72 14.18 3.20
C ASN A 140 -11.16 12.87 3.72
N THR A 141 -12.03 11.86 3.86
CA THR A 141 -11.59 10.48 4.10
C THR A 141 -10.95 9.90 2.85
N LYS A 142 -9.72 9.40 3.01
CA LYS A 142 -8.91 8.74 1.98
C LYS A 142 -8.50 7.35 2.48
N ASN A 143 -8.18 6.47 1.54
CA ASN A 143 -7.54 5.20 1.82
C ASN A 143 -6.23 5.13 1.03
N GLY A 144 -5.20 4.57 1.63
CA GLY A 144 -3.88 4.51 1.00
C GLY A 144 -2.84 3.85 1.90
N TYR A 145 -1.62 3.76 1.41
CA TYR A 145 -0.52 3.15 2.17
C TYR A 145 0.23 4.18 3.02
N LEU A 146 0.34 3.91 4.32
CA LEU A 146 1.07 4.73 5.28
C LEU A 146 2.24 3.94 5.88
N THR A 147 3.41 4.57 5.97
CA THR A 147 4.58 4.02 6.67
C THR A 147 4.63 4.56 8.08
N LEU A 148 4.60 3.69 9.09
CA LEU A 148 4.76 4.08 10.49
C LEU A 148 6.22 4.45 10.75
N ILE A 149 6.47 5.72 11.08
CA ILE A 149 7.82 6.24 11.31
C ILE A 149 8.16 6.46 12.78
N LYS A 150 7.14 6.66 13.64
CA LYS A 150 7.24 6.61 15.10
C LYS A 150 6.02 5.94 15.68
N ASP A 151 6.25 5.07 16.65
CA ASP A 151 5.19 4.38 17.39
C ASP A 151 5.13 4.91 18.84
N GLY A 152 4.00 4.73 19.51
CA GLY A 152 3.72 5.26 20.84
C GLY A 152 2.27 5.73 21.01
N GLU A 153 2.02 6.56 22.03
CA GLU A 153 0.74 7.26 22.23
C GLU A 153 0.40 8.13 21.01
N PHE A 154 1.41 8.79 20.45
CA PHE A 154 1.34 9.56 19.21
C PHE A 154 2.09 8.82 18.11
N LYS A 155 1.35 8.14 17.24
CA LYS A 155 1.91 7.44 16.09
C LYS A 155 2.05 8.40 14.93
N LEU A 156 3.27 8.48 14.40
CA LEU A 156 3.58 9.31 13.25
C LEU A 156 3.71 8.42 12.02
N TYR A 157 2.98 8.78 10.97
CA TYR A 157 3.02 8.12 9.69
C TYR A 157 3.57 9.05 8.60
N LYS A 158 4.17 8.44 7.58
CA LYS A 158 4.65 9.08 6.35
C LYS A 158 3.99 8.46 5.14
N ARG A 159 3.59 9.29 4.19
CA ARG A 159 3.05 8.90 2.88
C ARG A 159 3.81 9.60 1.77
N LEU A 160 4.10 8.86 0.71
CA LEU A 160 4.49 9.43 -0.57
C LEU A 160 3.24 9.58 -1.41
N ASN A 161 2.90 10.81 -1.79
CA ASN A 161 1.80 11.11 -2.70
C ASN A 161 2.38 11.57 -4.04
N VAL A 162 1.87 11.06 -5.15
CA VAL A 162 2.35 11.42 -6.49
C VAL A 162 1.20 11.93 -7.33
N THR A 163 1.44 13.06 -7.99
CA THR A 163 0.49 13.67 -8.93
C THR A 163 1.08 13.72 -10.32
N PHE A 164 0.24 13.52 -11.33
CA PHE A 164 0.61 13.65 -12.74
C PHE A 164 0.12 14.98 -13.32
N LYS A 165 0.98 15.63 -14.09
CA LYS A 165 0.63 16.83 -14.88
C LYS A 165 0.88 16.54 -16.35
N GLU A 166 -0.14 16.73 -17.16
CA GLU A 166 -0.06 16.56 -18.61
C GLU A 166 0.85 17.61 -19.27
N ALA A 167 1.41 17.22 -20.42
CA ALA A 167 2.24 18.10 -21.22
C ALA A 167 1.43 19.30 -21.75
N LYS A 168 2.05 20.48 -21.76
CA LYS A 168 1.50 21.68 -22.39
C LYS A 168 2.35 22.05 -23.59
N LYS A 169 1.72 22.09 -24.77
CA LYS A 169 2.37 22.52 -26.01
C LYS A 169 2.88 23.95 -25.88
N ALA A 170 3.96 24.24 -26.59
CA ALA A 170 4.47 25.58 -26.76
C ALA A 170 3.36 26.49 -27.33
N PRO A 171 2.99 27.60 -26.67
CA PRO A 171 1.97 28.50 -27.21
C PRO A 171 2.47 29.26 -28.45
N ASN A 172 3.79 29.41 -28.61
CA ASN A 172 4.45 30.00 -29.77
C ASN A 172 5.93 29.57 -29.82
N SER A 173 6.64 29.94 -30.89
CA SER A 173 8.04 29.57 -31.12
C SER A 173 9.05 30.13 -30.11
N PHE A 174 8.67 31.10 -29.28
CA PHE A 174 9.55 31.73 -28.28
C PHE A 174 9.41 31.11 -26.88
N VAL A 175 8.32 30.40 -26.60
CA VAL A 175 8.04 29.79 -25.30
C VAL A 175 8.10 28.27 -25.42
N LYS A 176 9.05 27.64 -24.73
CA LYS A 176 9.15 26.17 -24.70
C LYS A 176 7.89 25.57 -24.07
N GLY A 177 7.43 24.45 -24.62
CA GLY A 177 6.38 23.64 -24.01
C GLY A 177 6.83 23.10 -22.65
N VAL A 178 5.87 22.71 -21.82
CA VAL A 178 6.12 22.05 -20.54
C VAL A 178 5.88 20.55 -20.75
N PRO A 179 6.87 19.67 -20.50
CA PRO A 179 6.67 18.24 -20.64
C PRO A 179 5.68 17.71 -19.59
N ALA A 180 5.13 16.53 -19.85
CA ALA A 180 4.35 15.82 -18.86
C ALA A 180 5.28 15.40 -17.71
N ARG A 181 4.78 15.43 -16.47
CA ARG A 181 5.61 15.08 -15.31
C ARG A 181 4.84 14.53 -14.12
N PHE A 182 5.50 13.64 -13.40
CA PHE A 182 5.12 13.23 -12.05
C PHE A 182 5.78 14.15 -11.03
N THR A 183 4.99 14.66 -10.09
CA THR A 183 5.49 15.43 -8.94
C THR A 183 5.18 14.67 -7.66
N GLN A 184 6.22 14.40 -6.87
CA GLN A 184 6.13 13.66 -5.62
C GLN A 184 6.07 14.62 -4.42
N PHE A 185 5.23 14.30 -3.45
CA PHE A 185 5.02 15.05 -2.22
C PHE A 185 5.12 14.08 -1.03
N THR A 186 5.83 14.49 0.01
CA THR A 186 5.81 13.76 1.28
C THR A 186 4.77 14.39 2.18
N GLU A 187 3.84 13.56 2.65
CA GLU A 187 2.81 13.92 3.60
C GLU A 187 3.05 13.18 4.92
N TYR A 188 2.62 13.79 6.02
CA TYR A 188 2.72 13.22 7.36
C TYR A 188 1.33 13.12 7.96
N TYR A 189 1.13 12.11 8.78
CA TYR A 189 -0.15 11.89 9.44
C TYR A 189 0.07 11.51 10.90
N LEU A 190 -0.84 11.94 11.76
CA LEU A 190 -0.80 11.67 13.19
C LEU A 190 -2.02 10.85 13.60
N GLU A 191 -1.77 9.77 14.32
CA GLU A 191 -2.78 9.01 15.05
C GLU A 191 -2.50 9.17 16.53
N VAL A 192 -3.50 9.57 17.29
CA VAL A 192 -3.43 9.75 18.73
C VAL A 192 -4.12 8.57 19.37
N ASP A 193 -3.47 7.92 20.34
CA ASP A 193 -4.02 6.77 21.04
C ASP A 193 -5.34 7.12 21.74
N GLY A 194 -6.29 6.18 21.69
CA GLY A 194 -7.71 6.43 22.04
C GLY A 194 -8.48 7.28 21.01
N GLY A 195 -7.81 7.87 20.02
CA GLY A 195 -8.41 8.52 18.86
C GLY A 195 -8.71 7.51 17.74
N ASN A 196 -9.93 7.51 17.23
CA ASN A 196 -10.35 6.60 16.15
C ASN A 196 -9.98 7.09 14.74
N ARG A 197 -9.02 8.01 14.61
CA ARG A 197 -8.70 8.68 13.33
C ARG A 197 -7.22 8.97 13.16
N ILE A 198 -6.82 9.01 11.89
CA ILE A 198 -5.50 9.40 11.43
C ILE A 198 -5.67 10.67 10.62
N ASP A 199 -5.15 11.80 11.08
CA ASP A 199 -5.31 13.11 10.43
C ASP A 199 -3.99 13.59 9.81
N GLU A 200 -4.06 14.29 8.69
CA GLU A 200 -2.90 14.90 8.05
C GLU A 200 -2.25 15.94 8.98
N LEU A 201 -0.95 15.77 9.23
CA LEU A 201 -0.11 16.71 9.95
C LEU A 201 0.51 17.70 8.95
N GLU A 202 -0.09 18.87 8.85
CA GLU A 202 0.49 20.00 8.13
C GLU A 202 1.74 20.52 8.86
N MET A 203 2.74 21.00 8.12
CA MET A 203 3.98 21.63 8.62
C MET A 203 3.72 22.99 9.28
N ASN A 204 2.96 22.97 10.37
CA ASN A 204 2.47 24.15 11.06
C ASN A 204 2.21 23.84 12.53
N ASN A 205 2.90 24.55 13.43
CA ASN A 205 2.78 24.34 14.88
C ASN A 205 1.34 24.46 15.39
N LYS A 206 0.54 25.41 14.89
CA LYS A 206 -0.84 25.60 15.32
C LYS A 206 -1.71 24.40 14.91
N LYS A 207 -1.49 23.87 13.71
CA LYS A 207 -2.20 22.67 13.23
C LYS A 207 -1.83 21.45 14.06
N LEU A 208 -0.54 21.22 14.32
CA LEU A 208 -0.11 20.13 15.20
C LEU A 208 -0.75 20.22 16.59
N ILE A 209 -0.76 21.40 17.21
CA ILE A 209 -1.37 21.61 18.52
C ILE A 209 -2.85 21.22 18.51
N ASN A 210 -3.58 21.50 17.43
CA ASN A 210 -4.99 21.16 17.33
C ASN A 210 -5.25 19.66 17.08
N LEU A 211 -4.21 18.88 16.74
CA LEU A 211 -4.32 17.44 16.52
C LEU A 211 -4.06 16.63 17.80
N VAL A 212 -3.41 17.20 18.82
CA VAL A 212 -3.13 16.50 20.08
C VAL A 212 -4.29 16.67 21.08
N THR A 213 -4.35 15.78 22.08
CA THR A 213 -5.33 15.85 23.17
C THR A 213 -5.22 17.15 23.97
N ASP A 214 -6.35 17.62 24.51
CA ASP A 214 -6.43 18.92 25.19
C ASP A 214 -5.47 19.04 26.39
N ASP A 215 -5.23 17.95 27.12
CA ASP A 215 -4.31 17.88 28.24
C ASP A 215 -2.83 18.04 27.81
N LYS A 216 -2.46 17.62 26.59
CA LYS A 216 -1.10 17.73 26.04
C LYS A 216 -0.84 19.07 25.36
N GLN A 217 -1.88 19.82 24.95
CA GLN A 217 -1.72 21.07 24.19
C GLN A 217 -0.89 22.14 24.92
N SER A 218 -1.10 22.30 26.23
CA SER A 218 -0.38 23.33 27.01
C SER A 218 1.12 23.01 27.11
N ALA A 219 1.45 21.76 27.41
CA ALA A 219 2.83 21.27 27.47
C ALA A 219 3.51 21.40 26.10
N LEU A 220 2.84 21.03 25.01
CA LEU A 220 3.34 21.15 23.65
C LEU A 220 3.62 22.61 23.26
N LYS A 221 2.69 23.54 23.55
CA LYS A 221 2.89 24.98 23.29
C LYS A 221 4.14 25.51 23.99
N LYS A 222 4.33 25.13 25.26
CA LYS A 222 5.50 25.51 26.05
C LYS A 222 6.79 24.96 25.43
N TYR A 223 6.81 23.66 25.13
CA TYR A 223 7.96 22.98 24.52
C TYR A 223 8.38 23.62 23.18
N LEU A 224 7.42 23.86 22.27
CA LEU A 224 7.69 24.49 20.98
C LEU A 224 8.27 25.91 21.14
N LYS A 225 7.79 26.68 22.13
CA LYS A 225 8.25 28.05 22.38
C LYS A 225 9.65 28.07 23.00
N GLU A 226 9.89 27.29 24.04
CA GLU A 226 11.17 27.24 24.76
C GLU A 226 12.31 26.75 23.87
N ASN A 227 12.03 25.73 23.04
CA ASN A 227 12.99 25.19 22.09
C ASN A 227 13.01 25.92 20.74
N LYS A 228 12.18 26.96 20.56
CA LYS A 228 12.05 27.76 19.33
C LYS A 228 11.81 26.92 18.06
N ILE A 229 11.11 25.81 18.20
CA ILE A 229 10.85 24.86 17.11
C ILE A 229 9.80 25.43 16.17
N LYS A 230 10.07 25.37 14.86
CA LYS A 230 9.11 25.67 13.79
C LYS A 230 9.08 24.46 12.88
N LEU A 231 7.95 23.76 12.79
CA LEU A 231 7.80 22.60 11.91
C LEU A 231 8.05 23.00 10.44
N LYS A 232 9.21 22.66 9.91
CA LYS A 232 9.60 22.93 8.51
C LYS A 232 10.05 21.68 7.79
N ASP A 233 10.61 20.72 8.50
CA ASP A 233 11.11 19.48 7.94
C ASP A 233 10.76 18.26 8.80
N GLU A 234 11.16 17.09 8.31
CA GLU A 234 10.93 15.81 8.98
C GLU A 234 11.59 15.75 10.36
N SER A 235 12.75 16.39 10.53
CA SER A 235 13.51 16.34 11.79
C SER A 235 12.81 17.08 12.92
N ASP A 236 12.20 18.23 12.61
CA ASP A 236 11.37 18.98 13.55
C ASP A 236 10.18 18.14 14.03
N ILE A 237 9.52 17.42 13.12
CA ILE A 237 8.40 16.54 13.50
C ILE A 237 8.89 15.43 14.42
N HIS A 238 9.99 14.75 14.08
CA HIS A 238 10.54 13.69 14.93
C HIS A 238 10.84 14.21 16.33
N GLN A 239 11.45 15.39 16.45
CA GLN A 239 11.74 16.00 17.75
C GLN A 239 10.47 16.20 18.57
N VAL A 240 9.41 16.75 17.96
CA VAL A 240 8.18 17.07 18.68
C VAL A 240 7.39 15.81 19.03
N ILE A 241 7.29 14.83 18.14
CA ILE A 241 6.61 13.56 18.42
C ILE A 241 7.35 12.77 19.50
N ASN A 242 8.69 12.77 19.52
CA ASN A 242 9.45 12.15 20.61
C ASN A 242 9.12 12.80 21.95
N PHE A 243 8.99 14.12 22.02
CA PHE A 243 8.57 14.82 23.25
C PHE A 243 7.16 14.41 23.69
N LEU A 244 6.22 14.28 22.75
CA LEU A 244 4.84 13.88 23.06
C LEU A 244 4.72 12.42 23.57
N ASN A 245 5.63 11.55 23.10
CA ASN A 245 5.72 10.14 23.49
C ASN A 245 6.65 9.88 24.68
N SER A 246 7.21 10.92 25.30
CA SER A 246 8.08 10.81 26.49
C SER A 246 7.29 10.84 27.79
#